data_AF-A0A524QWX3-F1
#
_entry.id   AF-A0A524QWX3-F1
#
_cell.length_a   1.000
_cell.length_b   1.000
_cell.length_c   1.000
_cell.angle_alpha   90.00
_cell.angle_beta   90.00
_cell.angle_gamma   90.00
#
_symmetry.space_group_name_H-M   'P 1'
#
loop_
_entity.id
_entity.type
_entity.pdbx_description
1 polymer ?
#
loop_
_entity_poly.entity_id
_entity_poly.type
_entity_poly.pdbx_seq_one_letter_code
_entity_poly.pdbx_strand_id
1 'polypeptide(L)'
;MRICVLDDTYDYPAWEAPKDDWRVDPTPFLKDHDWVVEGLTKDTAVARLNQLSRKGFDLFFNLCAGAWDEESPGIEVVQALERLNVPFTGGSSRTYEPSREAMKRVCSAWGIGFPDYVLARSDEDIDRAAETLRFPLIVKHPSSYSSIDLTRNSRVATNFALRYRARTMMEKYGAAL
;
A
#
# COMPACT_ATOMS: atom_id res chain seq x y z
N MET A 1 -4.21 21.42 19.40
CA MET A 1 -3.04 20.54 19.22
C MET A 1 -2.17 21.15 18.14
N ARG A 2 -0.86 20.91 18.19
CA ARG A 2 0.11 21.23 17.14
C ARG A 2 0.34 19.99 16.28
N ILE A 3 -0.14 19.99 15.04
CA ILE A 3 -0.15 18.84 14.16
C ILE A 3 0.88 19.03 13.05
N CYS A 4 1.69 18.01 12.81
CA CYS A 4 2.61 17.95 11.67
C CYS A 4 2.04 16.97 10.65
N VAL A 5 1.46 17.48 9.56
CA VAL A 5 1.00 16.66 8.44
C VAL A 5 2.23 16.27 7.61
N LEU A 6 2.49 14.97 7.53
CA LEU A 6 3.57 14.41 6.73
C LEU A 6 2.98 13.93 5.42
N ASP A 7 3.55 14.39 4.31
CA ASP A 7 3.13 13.99 2.98
C ASP A 7 4.36 13.71 2.12
N ASP A 8 4.19 13.00 1.01
CA ASP A 8 5.28 12.89 0.04
C ASP A 8 5.49 14.22 -0.71
N THR A 9 6.73 14.43 -1.15
CA THR A 9 7.08 15.62 -1.92
C THR A 9 6.62 15.38 -3.35
N TYR A 10 5.55 16.06 -3.77
CA TYR A 10 5.11 16.05 -5.16
C TYR A 10 5.97 17.02 -6.00
N ASP A 11 6.10 16.70 -7.29
CA ASP A 11 6.66 17.62 -8.30
C ASP A 11 5.79 18.87 -8.52
N TYR A 12 4.57 18.91 -7.94
CA TYR A 12 3.63 20.03 -8.02
C TYR A 12 2.74 20.10 -6.77
N PRO A 13 2.30 21.29 -6.35
CA PRO A 13 1.42 21.46 -5.19
C PRO A 13 0.00 20.87 -5.41
N ALA A 14 -0.73 20.53 -4.33
CA ALA A 14 -2.07 19.92 -4.38
C ALA A 14 -3.08 20.56 -5.33
N TRP A 15 -3.04 21.90 -5.45
CA TRP A 15 -3.98 22.64 -6.30
C TRP A 15 -3.63 22.55 -7.79
N GLU A 16 -2.51 21.91 -8.14
CA GLU A 16 -2.09 21.59 -9.51
C GLU A 16 -2.29 20.12 -9.85
N ALA A 17 -2.83 19.32 -8.92
CA ALA A 17 -3.17 17.93 -9.20
C ALA A 17 -4.18 17.83 -10.37
N PRO A 18 -4.07 16.79 -11.22
CA PRO A 18 -5.04 16.54 -12.27
C PRO A 18 -6.47 16.60 -11.72
N LYS A 19 -7.42 17.12 -12.51
CA LYS A 19 -8.83 17.24 -12.09
C LYS A 19 -9.46 15.92 -11.60
N ASP A 20 -8.94 14.79 -12.08
CA ASP A 20 -9.40 13.44 -11.75
C ASP A 20 -8.58 12.78 -10.62
N ASP A 21 -7.58 13.49 -10.07
CA ASP A 21 -6.74 13.05 -8.96
C ASP A 21 -6.87 14.06 -7.80
N TRP A 22 -7.67 13.68 -6.80
CA TRP A 22 -7.87 14.53 -5.64
C TRP A 22 -6.69 14.32 -4.68
N ARG A 23 -5.86 15.35 -4.47
CA ARG A 23 -4.83 15.25 -3.43
C ARG A 23 -5.51 15.10 -2.07
N VAL A 24 -5.02 14.13 -1.30
CA VAL A 24 -5.46 13.90 0.06
C VAL A 24 -4.97 15.07 0.92
N ASP A 25 -5.88 15.99 1.25
CA ASP A 25 -5.59 17.15 2.09
C ASP A 25 -6.50 17.16 3.34
N PRO A 26 -5.98 16.84 4.53
CA PRO A 26 -6.76 16.88 5.76
C PRO A 26 -6.90 18.30 6.32
N THR A 27 -6.13 19.29 5.84
CA THR A 27 -6.03 20.63 6.45
C THR A 27 -7.36 21.40 6.54
N PRO A 28 -8.35 21.26 5.63
CA PRO A 28 -9.66 21.88 5.79
C PRO A 28 -10.42 21.43 7.05
N PHE A 29 -10.07 20.26 7.60
CA PHE A 29 -10.67 19.69 8.80
C PHE A 29 -9.89 20.02 10.09
N LEU A 30 -8.74 20.69 9.99
CA LEU A 30 -7.84 20.99 11.12
C LEU A 30 -7.96 22.44 11.62
N LYS A 31 -9.05 23.15 11.28
CA LYS A 31 -9.25 24.59 11.58
C LYS A 31 -9.11 24.99 13.06
N ASP A 32 -9.38 24.07 13.98
CA ASP A 32 -9.31 24.30 15.44
C ASP A 32 -7.94 23.87 16.03
N HIS A 33 -6.94 23.64 15.17
CA HIS A 33 -5.61 23.17 15.52
C HIS A 33 -4.54 24.01 14.82
N ASP A 34 -3.37 24.12 15.44
CA ASP A 34 -2.19 24.63 14.76
C ASP A 34 -1.61 23.50 13.92
N TRP A 35 -1.36 23.73 12.63
CA TRP A 35 -0.82 22.69 11.76
C TRP A 35 0.25 23.21 10.81
N VAL A 36 1.14 22.30 10.41
CA VAL A 36 2.09 22.51 9.32
C VAL A 36 2.05 21.30 8.40
N VAL A 37 2.37 21.48 7.12
CA VAL A 37 2.57 20.41 6.15
C VAL A 37 4.06 20.30 5.86
N GLU A 38 4.61 19.09 5.95
CA GLU A 38 6.02 18.78 5.70
C GLU A 38 6.10 17.71 4.61
N GLY A 39 6.66 18.08 3.47
CA GLY A 39 6.94 17.15 2.36
C GLY A 39 8.19 16.32 2.66
N LEU A 40 8.10 15.02 2.43
CA LEU A 40 9.16 14.04 2.65
C LEU A 40 9.52 13.36 1.32
N THR A 41 10.80 13.03 1.16
CA THR A 41 11.25 12.03 0.17
C THR A 41 11.75 10.81 0.92
N LYS A 42 11.74 9.64 0.29
CA LYS A 42 12.20 8.38 0.91
C LYS A 42 13.63 8.50 1.46
N ASP A 43 14.52 9.15 0.72
CA ASP A 43 15.91 9.39 1.11
C ASP A 43 16.08 10.28 2.35
N THR A 44 15.19 11.26 2.53
CA THR A 44 15.35 12.30 3.55
C THR A 44 14.39 12.18 4.72
N ALA A 45 13.37 11.31 4.60
CA ALA A 45 12.28 11.15 5.56
C ALA A 45 12.77 10.98 6.99
N VAL A 46 13.67 10.02 7.24
CA VAL A 46 14.18 9.72 8.59
C VAL A 46 14.93 10.90 9.18
N ALA A 47 15.81 11.54 8.41
CA ALA A 47 16.58 12.70 8.87
C ALA A 47 15.66 13.89 9.18
N ARG A 48 14.63 14.10 8.35
CA ARG A 48 13.66 15.17 8.55
C ARG A 48 12.79 14.93 9.80
N LEU A 49 12.30 13.72 10.01
CA LEU A 49 11.51 13.36 11.20
C LEU A 49 12.29 13.53 12.50
N ASN A 50 13.59 13.22 12.50
CA ASN A 50 14.46 13.52 13.64
C ASN A 50 14.51 15.02 13.98
N GLN A 51 14.44 15.91 12.99
CA GLN A 51 14.38 17.35 13.23
C GLN A 51 12.98 17.78 13.70
N LEU A 52 11.93 17.25 13.08
CA LEU A 52 10.54 17.61 13.38
C LEU A 52 10.09 17.16 14.77
N SER A 53 10.53 16.01 15.25
CA SER A 53 10.22 15.51 16.60
C SER A 53 10.65 16.47 17.71
N ARG A 54 11.66 17.32 17.48
CA ARG A 54 12.15 18.32 18.44
C ARG A 54 11.34 19.62 18.43
N LYS A 55 10.38 19.79 17.51
CA LYS A 55 9.57 21.01 17.37
C LYS A 55 8.35 21.04 18.29
N GLY A 56 8.08 19.98 19.06
CA GLY A 56 6.99 19.91 20.03
C GLY A 56 5.60 19.79 19.40
N PHE A 57 5.46 18.93 18.39
CA PHE A 57 4.16 18.55 17.84
C PHE A 57 3.47 17.53 18.73
N ASP A 58 2.15 17.65 18.87
CA ASP A 58 1.31 16.72 19.63
C ASP A 58 0.96 15.47 18.79
N LEU A 59 0.95 15.60 17.46
CA LEU A 59 0.57 14.53 16.53
C LEU A 59 1.26 14.69 15.18
N PHE A 60 1.73 13.58 14.62
CA PHE A 60 2.12 13.48 13.21
C PHE A 60 0.99 12.83 12.39
N PHE A 61 0.37 13.59 11.50
CA PHE A 61 -0.63 13.05 10.59
C PHE A 61 0.09 12.45 9.37
N ASN A 62 0.27 11.14 9.34
CA ASN A 62 1.03 10.45 8.31
C ASN A 62 0.18 10.14 7.06
N LEU A 63 0.50 10.77 5.93
CA LEU A 63 -0.05 10.46 4.60
C LEU A 63 0.92 9.65 3.72
N CYS A 64 2.15 9.44 4.17
CA CYS A 64 3.14 8.64 3.43
C CYS A 64 2.70 7.17 3.38
N ALA A 65 2.38 6.70 2.18
CA ALA A 65 1.84 5.37 1.91
C ALA A 65 2.69 4.54 0.94
N GLY A 66 3.89 4.99 0.59
CA GLY A 66 4.76 4.29 -0.36
C GLY A 66 5.05 2.85 0.06
N ALA A 67 5.10 1.96 -0.92
CA ALA A 67 5.56 0.59 -0.72
C ALA A 67 7.09 0.53 -0.55
N TRP A 68 7.60 -0.60 -0.05
CA TRP A 68 9.05 -0.78 0.14
C TRP A 68 9.85 -0.59 -1.17
N ASP A 69 9.30 -0.98 -2.31
CA ASP A 69 9.92 -0.94 -3.64
C ASP A 69 9.56 0.31 -4.46
N GLU A 70 8.81 1.26 -3.90
CA GLU A 70 8.47 2.54 -4.54
C GLU A 70 9.47 3.66 -4.17
N GLU A 71 9.51 4.73 -4.95
CA GLU A 71 10.29 5.94 -4.66
C GLU A 71 9.65 6.80 -3.56
N SER A 72 8.32 6.71 -3.41
CA SER A 72 7.57 7.46 -2.40
C SER A 72 7.91 6.97 -0.98
N PRO A 73 7.95 7.88 0.01
CA PRO A 73 8.19 7.51 1.40
C PRO A 73 7.05 6.66 1.96
N GLY A 74 7.40 5.75 2.88
CA GLY A 74 6.45 4.78 3.42
C GLY A 74 6.87 4.15 4.75
N ILE A 75 7.23 2.88 4.74
CA ILE A 75 7.52 2.11 5.96
C ILE A 75 8.59 2.75 6.86
N GLU A 76 9.61 3.38 6.28
CA GLU A 76 10.65 4.07 7.03
C GLU A 76 10.14 5.29 7.81
N VAL A 77 9.07 5.95 7.34
CA VAL A 77 8.37 7.02 8.06
C VAL A 77 7.74 6.44 9.33
N VAL A 78 6.98 5.34 9.19
CA VAL A 78 6.32 4.68 10.32
C VAL A 78 7.33 4.18 11.33
N GLN A 79 8.39 3.50 10.89
CA GLN A 79 9.45 3.01 11.78
C GLN A 79 10.19 4.15 12.48
N ALA A 80 10.44 5.27 11.81
CA ALA A 80 11.07 6.43 12.42
C ALA A 80 10.17 7.06 13.50
N LEU A 81 8.87 7.23 13.21
CA LEU A 81 7.90 7.76 14.17
C LEU A 81 7.79 6.87 15.42
N GLU A 82 7.75 5.55 15.25
CA GLU A 82 7.77 4.58 16.36
C GLU A 82 9.05 4.69 17.20
N ARG A 83 10.23 4.76 16.56
CA ARG A 83 11.52 4.89 17.27
C ARG A 83 11.64 6.22 18.02
N LEU A 84 11.07 7.28 17.47
CA LEU A 84 11.03 8.61 18.09
C LEU A 84 10.00 8.69 19.22
N ASN A 85 9.16 7.67 19.39
CA ASN A 85 8.11 7.59 20.41
C ASN A 85 7.17 8.81 20.37
N VAL A 86 6.80 9.24 19.15
CA VAL A 86 5.87 10.34 18.91
C VAL A 86 4.50 9.81 18.50
N PRO A 87 3.38 10.49 18.85
CA PRO A 87 2.06 10.09 18.39
C PRO A 87 1.91 10.30 16.87
N PHE A 88 1.37 9.31 16.16
CA PHE A 88 1.09 9.43 14.72
C PHE A 88 -0.18 8.68 14.30
N THR A 89 -0.76 9.06 13.15
CA THR A 89 -1.93 8.40 12.56
C THR A 89 -1.55 7.22 11.67
N GLY A 90 -2.43 6.21 11.58
CA GLY A 90 -2.28 5.08 10.67
C GLY A 90 -1.89 3.77 11.37
N GLY A 91 -1.43 2.80 10.58
CA GLY A 91 -1.01 1.49 11.09
C GLY A 91 0.41 1.49 11.64
N SER A 92 0.71 0.54 12.52
CA SER A 92 2.08 0.27 12.99
C SER A 92 2.93 -0.39 11.90
N SER A 93 4.25 -0.37 12.08
CA SER A 93 5.20 -1.08 11.20
C SER A 93 4.91 -2.58 11.10
N ARG A 94 4.28 -3.18 12.13
CA ARG A 94 3.89 -4.61 12.16
C ARG A 94 2.80 -4.98 11.16
N THR A 95 2.01 -4.01 10.72
CA THR A 95 0.81 -4.22 9.88
C THR A 95 0.84 -3.39 8.61
N TYR A 96 1.96 -2.74 8.31
CA TYR A 96 2.05 -1.77 7.22
C TYR A 96 1.85 -2.43 5.85
N GLU A 97 2.57 -3.51 5.56
CA GLU A 97 2.52 -4.19 4.27
C GLU A 97 2.55 -5.73 4.45
N PRO A 98 1.51 -6.33 5.07
CA PRO A 98 1.45 -7.78 5.20
C PRO A 98 1.23 -8.42 3.83
N SER A 99 1.89 -9.56 3.58
CA SER A 99 1.60 -10.33 2.36
C SER A 99 0.15 -10.81 2.35
N ARG A 100 -0.42 -11.00 1.16
CA ARG A 100 -1.80 -11.53 1.01
C ARG A 100 -1.96 -12.88 1.69
N GLU A 101 -0.93 -13.73 1.65
CA GLU A 101 -0.91 -15.01 2.37
C GLU A 101 -0.92 -14.81 3.89
N ALA A 102 -0.12 -13.87 4.41
CA ALA A 102 -0.11 -13.56 5.84
C ALA A 102 -1.48 -13.05 6.30
N MET A 103 -2.12 -12.16 5.54
CA MET A 103 -3.48 -11.69 5.82
C MET A 103 -4.48 -12.85 5.86
N LYS A 104 -4.46 -13.73 4.85
CA LYS A 104 -5.39 -14.87 4.77
C LYS A 104 -5.16 -15.89 5.88
N ARG A 105 -3.91 -16.13 6.30
CA ARG A 105 -3.61 -16.99 7.47
C ARG A 105 -4.23 -16.42 8.75
N VAL A 106 -4.12 -15.11 8.96
CA VAL A 106 -4.78 -14.44 10.10
C VAL A 106 -6.30 -14.57 9.96
N CYS A 107 -6.88 -14.26 8.79
CA CYS A 107 -8.33 -14.43 8.59
C CYS A 107 -8.79 -15.86 8.91
N SER A 108 -8.07 -16.88 8.45
CA SER A 108 -8.37 -18.28 8.75
C SER A 108 -8.32 -18.59 10.25
N ALA A 109 -7.30 -18.11 10.96
CA ALA A 109 -7.15 -18.33 12.39
C ALA A 109 -8.29 -17.68 13.22
N TRP A 110 -8.89 -16.62 12.69
CA TRP A 110 -10.00 -15.90 13.33
C TRP A 110 -11.38 -16.24 12.74
N GLY A 111 -11.48 -17.23 11.85
CA GLY A 111 -12.75 -17.62 11.22
C GLY A 111 -13.34 -16.55 10.28
N ILE A 112 -12.53 -15.62 9.80
CA ILE A 112 -12.93 -14.58 8.84
C ILE A 112 -12.82 -15.17 7.43
N GLY A 113 -13.94 -15.15 6.70
CA GLY A 113 -13.99 -15.65 5.32
C GLY A 113 -13.11 -14.86 4.36
N PHE A 114 -12.48 -15.56 3.42
CA PHE A 114 -11.77 -14.97 2.29
C PHE A 114 -11.94 -15.88 1.05
N PRO A 115 -11.78 -15.35 -0.18
CA PRO A 115 -11.87 -16.18 -1.38
C PRO A 115 -10.74 -17.21 -1.44
N ASP A 116 -11.07 -18.44 -1.87
CA ASP A 116 -10.08 -19.45 -2.24
C ASP A 116 -9.11 -18.88 -3.28
N TYR A 117 -7.86 -19.33 -3.23
CA TYR A 117 -6.79 -18.73 -4.02
C TYR A 117 -5.65 -19.73 -4.26
N VAL A 118 -4.85 -19.43 -5.28
CA VAL A 118 -3.55 -20.07 -5.52
C VAL A 118 -2.55 -18.95 -5.78
N LEU A 119 -1.44 -18.96 -5.06
CA LEU A 119 -0.30 -18.10 -5.38
C LEU A 119 0.58 -18.84 -6.41
N ALA A 120 0.45 -18.46 -7.68
CA ALA A 120 1.12 -19.11 -8.78
C ALA A 120 2.54 -18.58 -8.99
N ARG A 121 3.52 -19.49 -8.96
CA ARG A 121 4.93 -19.26 -9.28
C ARG A 121 5.44 -20.15 -10.41
N SER A 122 4.63 -21.11 -10.85
CA SER A 122 4.93 -21.99 -11.98
C SER A 122 3.67 -22.32 -12.80
N ASP A 123 3.85 -22.96 -13.95
CA ASP A 123 2.73 -23.43 -14.77
C ASP A 123 1.91 -24.51 -14.05
N GLU A 124 2.55 -25.34 -13.22
CA GLU A 124 1.86 -26.34 -12.40
C GLU A 124 0.93 -25.68 -11.37
N ASP A 125 1.29 -24.51 -10.83
CA ASP A 125 0.39 -23.76 -9.96
C ASP A 125 -0.82 -23.22 -10.72
N ILE A 126 -0.62 -22.78 -11.97
CA ILE A 126 -1.72 -22.33 -12.83
C ILE A 126 -2.68 -23.49 -13.09
N ASP A 127 -2.15 -24.68 -13.32
CA ASP A 127 -2.95 -25.89 -13.60
C ASP A 127 -3.73 -26.31 -12.36
N ARG A 128 -3.09 -26.26 -11.19
CA ARG A 128 -3.76 -26.45 -9.92
C ARG A 128 -4.87 -25.41 -9.70
N ALA A 129 -4.65 -24.15 -10.03
CA ALA A 129 -5.68 -23.11 -9.91
C ALA A 129 -6.89 -23.39 -10.82
N ALA A 130 -6.65 -23.83 -12.06
CA ALA A 130 -7.68 -24.23 -13.02
C ALA A 130 -8.52 -25.43 -12.55
N GLU A 131 -7.90 -26.38 -11.86
CA GLU A 131 -8.55 -27.60 -11.38
C GLU A 131 -9.31 -27.39 -10.06
N THR A 132 -8.79 -26.54 -9.18
CA THR A 132 -9.29 -26.41 -7.79
C THR A 132 -10.19 -25.20 -7.57
N LEU A 133 -10.06 -24.14 -8.38
CA LEU A 133 -10.85 -22.91 -8.23
C LEU A 133 -11.98 -22.84 -9.26
N ARG A 134 -13.06 -22.14 -8.91
CA ARG A 134 -14.23 -21.97 -9.78
C ARG A 134 -14.14 -20.68 -10.59
N PHE A 135 -14.19 -20.80 -11.91
CA PHE A 135 -14.29 -19.65 -12.82
C PHE A 135 -15.59 -18.85 -12.63
N PRO A 136 -15.59 -17.52 -12.89
CA PRO A 136 -14.43 -16.73 -13.31
C PRO A 136 -13.45 -16.44 -12.16
N LEU A 137 -12.16 -16.35 -12.48
CA LEU A 137 -11.08 -16.03 -11.54
C LEU A 137 -10.59 -14.59 -11.76
N ILE A 138 -9.97 -14.01 -10.74
CA ILE A 138 -9.28 -12.72 -10.84
C ILE A 138 -7.78 -12.98 -10.71
N VAL A 139 -7.01 -12.72 -11.77
CA VAL A 139 -5.54 -12.78 -11.77
C VAL A 139 -4.97 -11.40 -11.52
N LYS A 140 -4.20 -11.24 -10.44
CA LYS A 140 -3.69 -9.94 -10.00
C LYS A 140 -2.27 -10.01 -9.45
N HIS A 141 -1.70 -8.83 -9.20
CA HIS A 141 -0.39 -8.68 -8.59
C HIS A 141 -0.31 -9.43 -7.24
N PRO A 142 0.79 -10.16 -6.94
CA PRO A 142 0.94 -10.91 -5.69
C PRO A 142 0.96 -10.03 -4.44
N SER A 143 1.46 -8.80 -4.57
CA SER A 143 1.45 -7.75 -3.53
C SER A 143 0.61 -6.55 -4.00
N SER A 144 -0.70 -6.75 -4.22
CA SER A 144 -1.57 -5.80 -4.96
C SER A 144 -1.87 -4.48 -4.22
N TYR A 145 -0.84 -3.72 -3.82
CA TYR A 145 -0.95 -2.31 -3.46
C TYR A 145 -1.49 -1.51 -4.65
N SER A 146 -2.31 -0.50 -4.39
CA SER A 146 -2.93 0.41 -5.38
C SER A 146 -3.60 -0.23 -6.60
N SER A 147 -3.99 -1.51 -6.51
CA SER A 147 -4.54 -2.30 -7.63
C SER A 147 -3.66 -2.27 -8.90
N ILE A 148 -2.34 -2.19 -8.72
CA ILE A 148 -1.38 -2.17 -9.82
C ILE A 148 -1.65 -3.34 -10.79
N ASP A 149 -1.71 -3.02 -12.09
CA ASP A 149 -1.99 -3.93 -13.20
C ASP A 149 -3.30 -4.74 -13.12
N LEU A 150 -4.22 -4.37 -12.24
CA LEU A 150 -5.57 -4.92 -12.23
C LEU A 150 -6.38 -4.23 -13.34
N THR A 151 -6.69 -4.98 -14.39
CA THR A 151 -7.45 -4.48 -15.54
C THR A 151 -8.70 -5.33 -15.76
N ARG A 152 -9.55 -4.97 -16.74
CA ARG A 152 -10.67 -5.84 -17.14
C ARG A 152 -10.21 -7.25 -17.56
N ASN A 153 -9.00 -7.36 -18.13
CA ASN A 153 -8.40 -8.63 -18.54
C ASN A 153 -7.91 -9.49 -17.36
N SER A 154 -7.87 -8.94 -16.14
CA SER A 154 -7.59 -9.73 -14.93
C SER A 154 -8.73 -10.68 -14.59
N ARG A 155 -9.98 -10.41 -15.04
CA ARG A 155 -11.09 -11.34 -14.87
C ARG A 155 -11.07 -12.38 -15.99
N VAL A 156 -10.67 -13.60 -15.66
CA VAL A 156 -10.53 -14.71 -16.60
C VAL A 156 -11.66 -15.72 -16.43
N ALA A 157 -12.19 -16.22 -17.53
CA ALA A 157 -13.32 -17.17 -17.53
C ALA A 157 -12.96 -18.54 -18.16
N THR A 158 -11.73 -18.70 -18.65
CA THR A 158 -11.26 -19.91 -19.32
C THR A 158 -9.83 -20.24 -18.88
N ASN A 159 -9.45 -21.51 -19.01
CA ASN A 159 -8.07 -21.97 -18.76
C ASN A 159 -7.05 -21.24 -19.64
N PHE A 160 -7.40 -20.98 -20.91
CA PHE A 160 -6.54 -20.23 -21.81
C PHE A 160 -6.29 -18.80 -21.30
N ALA A 161 -7.35 -18.08 -20.91
CA ALA A 161 -7.23 -16.73 -20.38
C ALA A 161 -6.46 -16.71 -19.04
N LEU A 162 -6.68 -17.69 -18.18
CA LEU A 162 -5.95 -17.87 -16.92
C LEU A 162 -4.45 -18.03 -17.17
N ARG A 163 -4.05 -19.00 -18.00
CA ARG A 163 -2.64 -19.24 -18.35
C ARG A 163 -1.97 -18.01 -18.93
N TYR A 164 -2.62 -17.36 -19.88
CA TYR A 164 -2.10 -16.14 -20.49
C TYR A 164 -1.89 -15.05 -19.43
N ARG A 165 -2.93 -14.73 -18.65
CA ARG A 165 -2.84 -13.61 -17.70
C ARG A 165 -1.91 -13.90 -16.53
N ALA A 166 -1.87 -15.13 -16.03
CA ALA A 166 -0.98 -15.53 -14.94
C ALA A 166 0.48 -15.46 -15.37
N ARG A 167 0.83 -15.97 -16.55
CA ARG A 167 2.20 -15.87 -17.09
C ARG A 167 2.65 -14.42 -17.27
N THR A 168 1.81 -13.55 -17.85
CA THR A 168 2.14 -12.11 -17.98
C THR A 168 2.42 -11.46 -16.62
N MET A 169 1.64 -11.81 -15.59
CA MET A 169 1.84 -11.28 -14.24
C MET A 169 3.13 -11.85 -13.61
N MET A 170 3.37 -13.16 -13.77
CA MET A 170 4.57 -13.83 -13.26
C MET A 170 5.86 -13.34 -13.94
N GLU A 171 5.84 -13.09 -15.24
CA GLU A 171 6.98 -12.52 -15.98
C GLU A 171 7.36 -11.14 -15.45
N LYS A 172 6.36 -10.32 -15.07
CA LYS A 172 6.58 -8.95 -14.59
C LYS A 172 6.91 -8.88 -13.10
N TYR A 173 6.31 -9.75 -12.28
CA TYR A 173 6.32 -9.62 -10.81
C TYR A 173 6.78 -10.86 -10.06
N GLY A 174 7.24 -11.89 -10.77
CA GLY A 174 7.73 -13.15 -10.21
C GLY A 174 6.63 -14.12 -9.70
N ALA A 175 5.38 -13.66 -9.58
CA ALA A 175 4.24 -14.48 -9.18
C ALA A 175 2.90 -13.86 -9.64
N ALA A 176 1.82 -14.63 -9.53
CA ALA A 176 0.44 -14.17 -9.71
C ALA A 176 -0.47 -14.69 -8.58
N LEU A 177 -1.44 -13.87 -8.16
CA LEU A 177 -2.49 -14.28 -7.22
C LEU A 177 -3.85 -14.38 -7.91
#